data_AF-G5HN38-F1
#
_entry.id   AF-G5HN38-F1
#
_cell.length_a   1.000
_cell.length_b   1.000
_cell.length_c   1.000
_cell.angle_alpha   90.00
_cell.angle_beta   90.00
_cell.angle_gamma   90.00
#
_symmetry.space_group_name_H-M   'P 1'
#
loop_
_entity.id
_entity.type
_entity.pdbx_description
1 polymer ?
#
loop_
_entity_poly.entity_id
_entity_poly.type
_entity_poly.pdbx_seq_one_letter_code
_entity_poly.pdbx_strand_id
1 'polypeptide(L)'
;MVELLDGYVGSSCVMKAKNNDLISMGVLHRIGKNFIDVGSSRNELPTIPYNLLVKIEVYNTQLGFKVLIGRVYLSSPKLARIIDLNEATNDERREYFRISTRDKAVIYNCMRGDELMNPGEESEHDSTGDSADYNGLKVQLVDISLGGLMFRTDEIFKINDRLNIVIPAMGDSMLFACEVRRQINRPEGGYGYGCEFMEMATRQEDLLYRYILRRQGDQLRRIR
;
A
#
# COMPACT_ATOMS: atom_id res chain seq x y z
N MET A 1 24.12 -10.07 -11.67
CA MET A 1 24.58 -9.53 -10.36
C MET A 1 23.99 -8.14 -10.26
N VAL A 2 23.26 -7.83 -9.19
CA VAL A 2 22.56 -6.53 -9.06
C VAL A 2 23.56 -5.47 -8.63
N GLU A 3 23.68 -4.40 -9.41
CA GLU A 3 24.38 -3.19 -8.98
C GLU A 3 23.36 -2.24 -8.35
N LEU A 4 23.27 -2.27 -7.02
CA LEU A 4 22.48 -1.31 -6.26
C LEU A 4 23.39 -0.11 -5.93
N LEU A 5 22.97 1.10 -6.32
CA LEU A 5 23.73 2.33 -6.08
C LEU A 5 23.86 2.62 -4.58
N ASP A 6 25.02 3.09 -4.13
CA ASP A 6 25.25 3.46 -2.72
C ASP A 6 24.29 4.53 -2.20
N GLY A 7 23.72 5.36 -3.09
CA GLY A 7 22.71 6.35 -2.72
C GLY A 7 21.37 5.77 -2.22
N TYR A 8 21.16 4.45 -2.33
CA TYR A 8 20.05 3.77 -1.67
C TYR A 8 20.28 3.54 -0.17
N VAL A 9 21.50 3.70 0.36
CA VAL A 9 21.74 3.61 1.80
C VAL A 9 20.94 4.69 2.53
N GLY A 10 20.30 4.33 3.64
CA GLY A 10 19.36 5.17 4.38
C GLY A 10 17.91 5.09 3.88
N SER A 11 17.67 4.43 2.74
CA SER A 11 16.30 4.24 2.22
C SER A 11 15.48 3.34 3.13
N SER A 12 14.19 3.66 3.26
CA SER A 12 13.24 2.75 3.91
C SER A 12 13.07 1.50 3.07
N CYS A 13 13.01 0.34 3.71
CA CYS A 13 12.82 -0.92 3.02
C CYS A 13 11.88 -1.86 3.78
N VAL A 14 11.24 -2.75 3.03
CA VAL A 14 10.24 -3.68 3.52
C VAL A 14 10.64 -5.07 3.07
N MET A 15 10.78 -6.00 4.02
CA MET A 15 11.06 -7.40 3.77
C MET A 15 9.77 -8.21 3.84
N LYS A 16 9.48 -8.95 2.77
CA LYS A 16 8.32 -9.83 2.63
C LYS A 16 8.74 -11.26 2.32
N ALA A 17 7.91 -12.20 2.70
CA ALA A 17 8.03 -13.60 2.27
C ALA A 17 7.58 -13.75 0.82
N LYS A 18 7.82 -14.93 0.22
CA LYS A 18 7.43 -15.22 -1.18
C LYS A 18 5.93 -15.08 -1.43
N ASN A 19 5.10 -15.31 -0.42
CA ASN A 19 3.64 -15.13 -0.47
C ASN A 19 3.20 -13.67 -0.24
N ASN A 20 4.14 -12.71 -0.23
CA ASN A 20 3.95 -11.28 0.07
C ASN A 20 3.55 -10.96 1.52
N ASP A 21 3.62 -11.92 2.45
CA ASP A 21 3.42 -11.62 3.86
C ASP A 21 4.56 -10.76 4.39
N LEU A 22 4.21 -9.75 5.20
CA LEU A 22 5.19 -8.86 5.81
C LEU A 22 6.04 -9.62 6.84
N ILE A 23 7.35 -9.68 6.61
CA ILE A 23 8.31 -10.22 7.59
C ILE A 23 8.79 -9.10 8.51
N SER A 24 9.25 -8.00 7.93
CA SER A 24 9.77 -6.87 8.68
C SER A 24 9.91 -5.61 7.83
N MET A 25 10.17 -4.48 8.47
CA MET A 25 10.56 -3.24 7.81
C MET A 25 11.82 -2.71 8.48
N GLY A 26 12.64 -2.02 7.70
CA GLY A 26 13.89 -1.49 8.18
C GLY A 26 14.40 -0.38 7.29
N VAL A 27 15.66 -0.03 7.50
CA VAL A 27 16.40 0.91 6.67
C VAL A 27 17.55 0.16 6.03
N LEU A 28 17.80 0.43 4.75
CA LEU A 28 18.97 -0.12 4.07
C LEU A 28 20.22 0.49 4.70
N HIS A 29 20.93 -0.28 5.51
CA HIS A 29 22.04 0.21 6.33
C HIS A 29 23.36 0.16 5.58
N ARG A 30 23.58 -0.89 4.79
CA ARG A 30 24.80 -1.06 4.01
C ARG A 30 24.51 -1.83 2.73
N ILE A 31 25.19 -1.43 1.66
CA ILE A 31 25.26 -2.17 0.41
C ILE A 31 26.70 -2.66 0.27
N GLY A 32 26.86 -3.97 0.09
CA GLY A 32 28.12 -4.61 -0.21
C GLY A 32 28.06 -5.25 -1.60
N LYS A 33 29.20 -5.76 -2.06
CA LYS A 33 29.32 -6.32 -3.42
C LYS A 33 28.28 -7.39 -3.75
N ASN A 34 27.98 -8.27 -2.79
CA ASN A 34 27.04 -9.40 -2.96
C ASN A 34 25.98 -9.46 -1.84
N PHE A 35 25.84 -8.40 -1.04
CA PHE A 35 24.93 -8.42 0.10
C PHE A 35 24.35 -7.03 0.37
N ILE A 36 23.21 -7.01 1.04
CA ILE A 36 22.69 -5.82 1.70
C ILE A 36 22.47 -6.12 3.18
N ASP A 37 22.69 -5.10 4.00
CA ASP A 37 22.31 -5.14 5.40
C ASP A 37 21.08 -4.26 5.60
N VAL A 38 20.00 -4.86 6.10
CA VAL A 38 18.79 -4.15 6.52
C VAL A 38 18.88 -3.97 8.04
N GLY A 39 18.93 -2.72 8.46
CA GLY A 39 18.94 -2.32 9.86
C GLY A 39 17.53 -2.05 10.38
N SER A 40 17.36 -2.17 11.70
CA SER A 40 16.18 -1.66 12.37
C SER A 40 16.10 -0.13 12.28
N SER A 41 14.92 0.42 11.99
CA SER A 41 14.68 1.87 12.05
C SER A 41 14.20 2.36 13.42
N ARG A 42 13.37 1.56 14.11
CA ARG A 42 12.77 1.93 15.42
C ARG A 42 12.48 0.74 16.37
N ASN A 43 12.44 -0.50 15.87
CA ASN A 43 12.09 -1.71 16.63
C ASN A 43 13.02 -2.87 16.29
N GLU A 44 13.31 -3.75 17.26
CA GLU A 44 14.12 -4.95 16.99
C GLU A 44 13.57 -5.76 15.80
N LEU A 45 14.46 -6.08 14.86
CA LEU A 45 14.15 -7.00 13.77
C LEU A 45 13.79 -8.37 14.36
N PRO A 46 12.75 -9.04 13.85
CA PRO A 46 12.46 -10.40 14.27
C PRO A 46 13.62 -11.34 13.90
N THR A 47 13.73 -12.47 14.58
CA THR A 47 14.65 -13.53 14.15
C THR A 47 14.09 -14.16 12.86
N ILE A 48 14.69 -13.83 11.72
CA ILE A 48 14.30 -14.35 10.42
C ILE A 48 15.12 -15.63 10.15
N PRO A 49 14.48 -16.74 9.76
CA PRO A 49 15.18 -18.00 9.47
C PRO A 49 16.29 -17.84 8.42
N TYR A 50 17.40 -18.54 8.66
CA TYR A 50 18.48 -18.66 7.68
C TYR A 50 17.98 -19.26 6.36
N ASN A 51 18.53 -18.77 5.25
CA ASN A 51 18.21 -19.18 3.89
C ASN A 51 16.75 -18.94 3.46
N LEU A 52 15.96 -18.21 4.25
CA LEU A 52 14.62 -17.80 3.85
C LEU A 52 14.72 -16.89 2.63
N LEU A 53 13.99 -17.24 1.57
CA LEU A 53 13.87 -16.40 0.38
C LEU A 53 12.93 -15.23 0.69
N VAL A 54 13.44 -14.02 0.54
CA VAL A 54 12.74 -12.77 0.86
C VAL A 54 12.71 -11.83 -0.33
N LYS A 55 11.62 -11.08 -0.43
CA LYS A 55 11.45 -9.94 -1.33
C LYS A 55 11.69 -8.66 -0.51
N ILE A 56 12.65 -7.84 -0.93
CA ILE A 56 12.94 -6.53 -0.34
C ILE A 56 12.46 -5.44 -1.28
N GLU A 57 11.52 -4.63 -0.81
CA GLU A 57 11.03 -3.43 -1.48
C GLU A 57 11.76 -2.22 -0.88
N VAL A 58 12.54 -1.49 -1.67
CA VAL A 58 13.34 -0.34 -1.26
C VAL A 58 12.72 0.93 -1.83
N TYR A 59 12.44 1.89 -0.94
CA TYR A 59 11.77 3.14 -1.25
C TYR A 59 12.75 4.31 -1.09
N ASN A 60 13.12 4.94 -2.19
CA ASN A 60 13.99 6.12 -2.22
C ASN A 60 13.31 7.23 -3.04
N THR A 61 13.21 8.43 -2.48
CA THR A 61 12.53 9.56 -3.13
C THR A 61 13.34 10.21 -4.24
N GLN A 62 14.67 9.99 -4.29
CA GLN A 62 15.56 10.58 -5.29
C GLN A 62 15.92 9.59 -6.40
N LEU A 63 16.22 8.33 -6.03
CA LEU A 63 16.65 7.28 -6.95
C LEU A 63 15.50 6.37 -7.42
N GLY A 64 14.33 6.51 -6.80
CA GLY A 64 13.13 5.75 -7.12
C GLY A 64 12.99 4.46 -6.32
N PHE A 65 12.05 3.64 -6.76
CA PHE A 65 11.68 2.39 -6.12
C PHE A 65 12.47 1.20 -6.71
N LYS A 66 12.88 0.26 -5.85
CA LYS A 66 13.60 -0.96 -6.25
C LYS A 66 13.05 -2.19 -5.55
N VAL A 67 13.07 -3.31 -6.26
CA VAL A 67 12.63 -4.60 -5.73
C VAL A 67 13.75 -5.62 -5.90
N LEU A 68 14.19 -6.15 -4.77
CA LEU A 68 15.25 -7.13 -4.69
C LEU A 68 14.67 -8.45 -4.18
N ILE A 69 15.17 -9.56 -4.68
CA ILE A 69 14.91 -10.89 -4.17
C ILE A 69 16.25 -11.43 -3.71
N GLY A 70 16.30 -11.94 -2.48
CA GLY A 70 17.52 -12.51 -1.92
C GLY A 70 17.23 -13.50 -0.81
N ARG A 71 18.30 -14.01 -0.21
CA ARG A 71 18.25 -15.01 0.86
C ARG A 71 18.80 -14.43 2.15
N VAL A 72 18.13 -14.68 3.26
CA VAL A 72 18.60 -14.27 4.58
C VAL A 72 19.84 -15.09 4.94
N TYR A 73 20.98 -14.42 5.10
CA TYR A 73 22.24 -15.04 5.52
C TYR A 73 22.43 -15.00 7.04
N LEU A 74 22.04 -13.90 7.68
CA LEU A 74 21.99 -13.81 9.14
C LEU A 74 20.89 -12.84 9.54
N SER A 75 20.29 -13.08 10.70
CA SER A 75 19.29 -12.20 11.31
C SER A 75 19.61 -12.02 12.78
N SER A 76 19.65 -10.78 13.23
CA SER A 76 19.77 -10.36 14.62
C SER A 76 18.75 -9.26 14.90
N PRO A 77 18.47 -8.94 16.18
CA PRO A 77 17.57 -7.83 16.53
C PRO A 77 17.94 -6.47 15.91
N LYS A 78 19.21 -6.27 15.53
CA LYS A 78 19.71 -5.00 14.99
C LYS A 78 19.82 -5.00 13.46
N LEU A 79 20.08 -6.16 12.87
CA LEU A 79 20.47 -6.26 11.47
C LEU A 79 20.10 -7.63 10.88
N ALA A 80 19.60 -7.61 9.65
CA ALA A 80 19.46 -8.78 8.78
C ALA A 80 20.33 -8.60 7.54
N ARG A 81 21.21 -9.57 7.26
CA ARG A 81 22.01 -9.60 6.02
C ARG A 81 21.31 -10.44 4.99
N ILE A 82 21.14 -9.90 3.80
CA ILE A 82 20.59 -10.60 2.64
C ILE A 82 21.69 -10.78 1.59
N ILE A 83 21.81 -12.00 1.06
CA ILE A 83 22.75 -12.39 0.00
C ILE A 83 21.98 -12.91 -1.23
N ASP A 84 22.72 -13.29 -2.28
CA ASP A 84 22.19 -13.84 -3.54
C ASP A 84 21.12 -12.94 -4.18
N LEU A 85 21.41 -11.64 -4.15
CA LEU A 85 20.49 -10.60 -4.60
C LEU A 85 20.29 -10.65 -6.11
N ASN A 86 19.02 -10.67 -6.49
CA ASN A 86 18.54 -10.50 -7.85
C ASN A 86 17.51 -9.37 -7.86
N GLU A 87 17.54 -8.53 -8.89
CA GLU A 87 16.53 -7.49 -9.06
C GLU A 87 15.31 -8.17 -9.66
N ALA A 88 14.16 -8.05 -9.01
CA ALA A 88 12.92 -8.43 -9.66
C ALA A 88 12.74 -7.47 -10.84
N THR A 89 12.54 -8.01 -12.04
CA THR A 89 12.37 -7.21 -13.26
C THR A 89 11.41 -6.05 -13.01
N ASN A 90 11.85 -4.84 -13.42
CA ASN A 90 11.36 -3.48 -13.14
C ASN A 90 9.87 -3.16 -13.43
N ASP A 91 8.99 -4.16 -13.45
CA ASP A 91 7.56 -4.00 -13.71
C ASP A 91 6.77 -3.53 -12.46
N GLU A 92 7.46 -3.38 -11.33
CA GLU A 92 6.87 -2.91 -10.08
C GLU A 92 7.19 -1.41 -9.88
N ARG A 93 6.22 -0.54 -10.15
CA ARG A 93 6.35 0.95 -10.16
C ARG A 93 5.81 1.65 -8.90
N ARG A 94 5.81 0.99 -7.74
CA ARG A 94 5.08 1.47 -6.56
C ARG A 94 5.94 2.40 -5.70
N GLU A 95 5.54 3.66 -5.57
CA GLU A 95 6.27 4.65 -4.77
C GLU A 95 6.05 4.52 -3.26
N TYR A 96 4.98 3.85 -2.84
CA TYR A 96 4.59 3.74 -1.43
C TYR A 96 4.38 2.30 -0.99
N PHE A 97 4.83 2.03 0.24
CA PHE A 97 4.56 0.76 0.92
C PHE A 97 3.06 0.56 1.14
N ARG A 98 2.57 -0.63 0.79
CA ARG A 98 1.19 -1.07 1.00
C ARG A 98 1.12 -2.11 2.10
N ILE A 99 0.20 -1.90 3.02
CA ILE A 99 -0.15 -2.87 4.05
C ILE A 99 -1.52 -3.49 3.77
N SER A 100 -1.60 -4.82 3.83
CA SER A 100 -2.88 -5.51 3.76
C SER A 100 -3.70 -5.27 5.02
N THR A 101 -4.98 -5.00 4.84
CA THR A 101 -5.94 -4.79 5.93
C THR A 101 -7.30 -5.34 5.50
N ARG A 102 -8.15 -5.65 6.48
CA ARG A 102 -9.55 -6.08 6.26
C ARG A 102 -10.54 -5.14 6.93
N ASP A 103 -10.06 -3.96 7.33
CA ASP A 103 -10.86 -2.95 8.00
C ASP A 103 -12.05 -2.51 7.14
N LYS A 104 -13.13 -2.12 7.80
CA LYS A 104 -14.27 -1.49 7.15
C LYS A 104 -13.95 -0.04 6.89
N ALA A 105 -14.43 0.47 5.76
CA ALA A 105 -14.40 1.87 5.42
C ALA A 105 -15.79 2.30 4.95
N VAL A 106 -16.06 3.60 4.99
CA VAL A 106 -17.35 4.17 4.62
C VAL A 106 -17.13 5.22 3.53
N ILE A 107 -17.83 5.05 2.42
CA ILE A 107 -17.77 5.95 1.26
C ILE A 107 -18.86 7.01 1.40
N TYR A 108 -18.54 8.24 1.00
CA TYR A 108 -19.41 9.42 0.98
C TYR A 108 -19.18 10.20 -0.32
N ASN A 109 -20.19 10.95 -0.75
CA ASN A 109 -20.09 11.92 -1.86
C ASN A 109 -19.38 11.37 -3.10
N CYS A 110 -19.90 10.27 -3.67
CA CYS A 110 -19.36 9.72 -4.92
C CYS A 110 -19.87 10.53 -6.10
N MET A 111 -18.97 11.22 -6.79
CA MET A 111 -19.23 11.92 -8.06
C MET A 111 -18.75 11.05 -9.21
N ARG A 112 -19.59 10.87 -10.24
CA ARG A 112 -19.18 10.08 -11.39
C ARG A 112 -18.13 10.84 -12.22
N GLY A 113 -17.16 10.12 -12.77
CA GLY A 113 -16.11 10.74 -13.60
C GLY A 113 -16.68 11.52 -14.79
N ASP A 114 -17.81 11.07 -15.33
CA ASP A 114 -18.49 11.68 -16.48
C ASP A 114 -19.13 13.05 -16.12
N GLU A 115 -19.64 13.21 -14.88
CA GLU A 115 -20.27 14.44 -14.38
C GLU A 115 -19.25 15.57 -14.17
N LEU A 116 -17.99 15.23 -13.90
CA LEU A 116 -16.89 16.19 -13.72
C LEU A 116 -16.40 16.78 -15.05
N MET A 117 -16.58 16.06 -16.17
CA MET A 117 -16.13 16.50 -17.48
C MET A 117 -17.11 17.50 -18.14
N ASN A 118 -18.39 17.44 -17.79
CA ASN A 118 -19.43 18.38 -18.27
C ASN A 118 -20.20 19.03 -17.09
N PRO A 119 -19.64 20.06 -16.40
CA PRO A 119 -20.21 20.67 -15.19
C PRO A 119 -21.53 21.46 -15.36
N GLY A 120 -22.33 21.18 -16.38
CA GLY A 120 -23.55 21.91 -16.70
C GLY A 120 -24.53 21.17 -17.61
N GLU A 121 -24.22 19.94 -18.00
CA GLU A 121 -25.23 19.03 -18.51
C GLU A 121 -25.80 18.32 -17.28
N GLU A 122 -27.03 18.68 -16.89
CA GLU A 122 -27.84 17.76 -16.10
C GLU A 122 -27.82 16.45 -16.90
N SER A 123 -27.07 15.46 -16.41
CA SER A 123 -27.12 14.12 -16.97
C SER A 123 -28.59 13.79 -17.04
N GLU A 124 -29.10 13.52 -18.25
CA GLU A 124 -30.47 13.05 -18.44
C GLU A 124 -30.62 11.91 -17.44
N HIS A 125 -31.39 12.16 -16.38
CA HIS A 125 -31.68 11.20 -15.35
C HIS A 125 -32.50 10.13 -16.06
N ASP A 126 -31.78 9.19 -16.66
CA ASP A 126 -32.37 8.05 -17.32
C ASP A 126 -33.23 7.40 -16.25
N SER A 127 -34.53 7.35 -16.52
CA SER A 127 -35.59 7.07 -15.55
C SER A 127 -35.63 5.57 -15.19
N THR A 128 -34.45 4.95 -15.15
CA THR A 128 -34.13 3.61 -14.72
C THR A 128 -33.24 3.67 -13.47
N GLY A 129 -33.80 4.20 -12.37
CA GLY A 129 -33.61 3.68 -11.01
C GLY A 129 -32.22 3.55 -10.35
N ASP A 130 -31.10 3.90 -10.97
CA ASP A 130 -29.75 3.53 -10.47
C ASP A 130 -28.79 4.71 -10.20
N SER A 131 -29.30 5.88 -9.81
CA SER A 131 -28.45 6.86 -9.09
C SER A 131 -28.29 6.40 -7.64
N ALA A 132 -27.53 5.31 -7.43
CA ALA A 132 -27.29 4.78 -6.11
C ALA A 132 -26.63 5.85 -5.24
N ASP A 133 -27.33 6.32 -4.22
CA ASP A 133 -26.78 7.21 -3.21
C ASP A 133 -25.72 6.42 -2.43
N TYR A 134 -24.45 6.57 -2.83
CA TYR A 134 -23.33 5.91 -2.18
C TYR A 134 -22.97 6.53 -0.83
N ASN A 135 -23.75 7.49 -0.35
CA ASN A 135 -23.52 8.18 0.90
C ASN A 135 -23.72 7.23 2.10
N GLY A 136 -22.61 6.89 2.78
CA GLY A 136 -22.61 5.92 3.86
C GLY A 136 -22.38 4.47 3.41
N LEU A 137 -22.00 4.22 2.15
CA LEU A 137 -21.73 2.86 1.67
C LEU A 137 -20.56 2.23 2.43
N LYS A 138 -20.81 1.08 3.06
CA LYS A 138 -19.79 0.32 3.80
C LYS A 138 -19.05 -0.61 2.86
N VAL A 139 -17.74 -0.42 2.75
CA VAL A 139 -16.85 -1.28 1.97
C VAL A 139 -15.81 -1.96 2.85
N GLN A 140 -15.12 -2.95 2.31
CA GLN A 140 -13.99 -3.58 3.00
C GLN A 140 -12.68 -3.27 2.29
N LEU A 141 -11.69 -2.77 3.04
CA LEU A 141 -10.35 -2.57 2.54
C LEU A 141 -9.66 -3.91 2.26
N VAL A 142 -8.73 -3.89 1.32
CA VAL A 142 -7.86 -5.00 0.91
C VAL A 142 -6.41 -4.66 1.25
N ASP A 143 -5.98 -3.48 0.82
CA ASP A 143 -4.68 -2.89 1.13
C ASP A 143 -4.76 -1.37 1.12
N ILE A 144 -3.75 -0.73 1.72
CA ILE A 144 -3.63 0.73 1.82
C ILE A 144 -2.17 1.15 1.93
N SER A 145 -1.85 2.30 1.34
CA SER A 145 -0.55 2.97 1.33
C SER A 145 -0.74 4.48 1.51
N LEU A 146 0.36 5.23 1.54
CA LEU A 146 0.29 6.70 1.54
C LEU A 146 -0.28 7.27 0.24
N GLY A 147 -0.13 6.59 -0.90
CA GLY A 147 -0.64 7.07 -2.19
C GLY A 147 -2.05 6.60 -2.55
N GLY A 148 -2.65 5.68 -1.79
CA GLY A 148 -3.97 5.15 -2.14
C GLY A 148 -4.30 3.84 -1.45
N LEU A 149 -5.46 3.29 -1.79
CA LEU A 149 -6.00 2.07 -1.20
C LEU A 149 -6.71 1.19 -2.22
N MET A 150 -6.96 -0.04 -1.82
CA MET A 150 -7.90 -0.92 -2.50
C MET A 150 -9.04 -1.29 -1.55
N PHE A 151 -10.27 -1.22 -2.05
CA PHE A 151 -11.44 -1.79 -1.38
C PHE A 151 -12.18 -2.78 -2.27
N ARG A 152 -13.04 -3.57 -1.64
CA ARG A 152 -13.99 -4.47 -2.31
C ARG A 152 -15.42 -4.17 -1.92
N THR A 153 -16.32 -4.33 -2.87
CA THR A 153 -17.77 -4.07 -2.76
C THR A 153 -18.52 -4.81 -3.87
N ASP A 154 -19.83 -4.97 -3.72
CA ASP A 154 -20.71 -5.47 -4.78
C ASP A 154 -21.26 -4.34 -5.67
N GLU A 155 -21.10 -3.10 -5.23
CA GLU A 155 -21.48 -1.88 -5.96
C GLU A 155 -20.53 -1.57 -7.13
N ILE A 156 -21.07 -0.95 -8.18
CA ILE A 156 -20.32 -0.63 -9.41
C ILE A 156 -19.82 0.82 -9.42
N PHE A 157 -18.51 0.97 -9.41
CA PHE A 157 -17.78 2.22 -9.64
C PHE A 157 -17.14 2.23 -11.03
N LYS A 158 -17.03 3.40 -11.64
CA LYS A 158 -16.30 3.63 -12.90
C LYS A 158 -14.89 4.14 -12.61
N ILE A 159 -13.99 3.95 -13.56
CA ILE A 159 -12.68 4.62 -13.52
C ILE A 159 -12.91 6.13 -13.60
N ASN A 160 -12.13 6.88 -12.82
CA ASN A 160 -12.22 8.33 -12.58
C ASN A 160 -13.39 8.78 -11.71
N ASP A 161 -14.21 7.87 -11.16
CA ASP A 161 -15.15 8.24 -10.10
C ASP A 161 -14.37 8.80 -8.91
N ARG A 162 -14.84 9.93 -8.37
CA ARG A 162 -14.26 10.58 -7.19
C ARG A 162 -15.15 10.37 -6.00
N LEU A 163 -14.56 9.95 -4.90
CA LEU A 163 -15.30 9.66 -3.67
C LEU A 163 -14.52 10.11 -2.45
N ASN A 164 -15.23 10.32 -1.35
CA ASN A 164 -14.61 10.51 -0.05
C ASN A 164 -14.72 9.23 0.76
N ILE A 165 -13.65 8.84 1.44
CA ILE A 165 -13.63 7.64 2.26
C ILE A 165 -13.20 7.94 3.69
N VAL A 166 -13.93 7.38 4.65
CA VAL A 166 -13.59 7.37 6.07
C VAL A 166 -13.16 5.97 6.47
N ILE A 167 -12.09 5.87 7.24
CA ILE A 167 -11.58 4.60 7.78
C ILE A 167 -11.70 4.66 9.31
N PRO A 168 -12.81 4.17 9.91
CA PRO A 168 -13.07 4.30 11.35
C PRO A 168 -11.95 3.76 12.25
N ALA A 169 -11.20 2.75 11.78
CA ALA A 169 -10.07 2.20 12.51
C ALA A 169 -8.90 3.19 12.73
N MET A 170 -8.88 4.31 12.01
CA MET A 170 -7.92 5.41 12.24
C MET A 170 -8.24 6.23 13.50
N GLY A 171 -9.47 6.12 14.02
CA GLY A 171 -9.93 6.81 15.23
C GLY A 171 -10.47 8.23 14.99
N ASP A 172 -10.24 8.79 13.80
CA ASP A 172 -10.79 10.09 13.37
C ASP A 172 -11.82 9.88 12.25
N SER A 173 -12.88 10.70 12.22
CA SER A 173 -13.84 10.80 11.11
C SER A 173 -13.27 11.59 9.92
N MET A 174 -11.97 11.48 9.68
CA MET A 174 -11.27 12.20 8.62
C MET A 174 -11.70 11.64 7.26
N LEU A 175 -12.11 12.53 6.37
CA LEU A 175 -12.42 12.18 4.98
C LEU A 175 -11.13 12.20 4.17
N PHE A 176 -10.92 11.18 3.35
CA PHE A 176 -9.87 11.14 2.35
C PHE A 176 -10.51 11.17 0.97
N ALA A 177 -10.23 12.21 0.20
CA ALA A 177 -10.66 12.27 -1.20
C ALA A 177 -9.82 11.29 -2.02
N CYS A 178 -10.47 10.49 -2.85
CA CYS A 178 -9.79 9.54 -3.71
C CYS A 178 -10.49 9.38 -5.05
N GLU A 179 -9.71 8.94 -6.04
CA GLU A 179 -10.16 8.73 -7.41
C GLU A 179 -9.95 7.26 -7.78
N VAL A 180 -10.97 6.63 -8.36
CA VAL A 180 -10.90 5.25 -8.82
C VAL A 180 -10.00 5.17 -10.05
N ARG A 181 -8.87 4.45 -9.94
CA ARG A 181 -7.90 4.32 -11.03
C ARG A 181 -8.03 3.01 -11.82
N ARG A 182 -8.58 1.98 -11.19
CA ARG A 182 -8.73 0.65 -11.81
C ARG A 182 -9.77 -0.19 -11.11
N GLN A 183 -10.37 -1.09 -11.89
CA GLN A 183 -11.28 -2.13 -11.42
C GLN A 183 -10.62 -3.52 -11.59
N ILE A 184 -10.91 -4.43 -10.67
CA ILE A 184 -10.51 -5.84 -10.69
C ILE A 184 -11.76 -6.68 -10.48
N ASN A 185 -12.08 -7.53 -11.45
CA ASN A 185 -13.15 -8.52 -11.31
C ASN A 185 -12.64 -9.69 -10.46
N ARG A 186 -13.40 -10.08 -9.44
CA ARG A 186 -13.01 -11.19 -8.56
C ARG A 186 -13.77 -12.47 -8.92
N PRO A 187 -13.10 -13.64 -8.95
CA PRO A 187 -13.74 -14.92 -9.26
C PRO A 187 -14.85 -15.31 -8.27
N GLU A 188 -14.73 -14.87 -7.02
CA GLU A 188 -15.65 -15.20 -5.91
C GLU A 188 -16.91 -14.29 -5.87
N GLY A 189 -17.09 -13.42 -6.87
CA GLY A 189 -18.09 -12.35 -6.86
C GLY A 189 -17.56 -11.03 -6.30
N GLY A 190 -18.26 -9.95 -6.62
CA GLY A 190 -17.92 -8.58 -6.26
C GLY A 190 -16.75 -7.97 -7.05
N TYR A 191 -16.53 -6.69 -6.81
CA TYR A 191 -15.54 -5.86 -7.51
C TYR A 191 -14.48 -5.35 -6.54
N GLY A 192 -13.23 -5.31 -7.01
CA GLY A 192 -12.13 -4.64 -6.33
C GLY A 192 -11.78 -3.33 -7.02
N TYR A 193 -11.70 -2.24 -6.27
CA TYR A 193 -11.36 -0.92 -6.81
C TYR A 193 -10.05 -0.44 -6.21
N GLY A 194 -9.10 -0.11 -7.08
CA GLY A 194 -7.85 0.54 -6.71
C GLY A 194 -8.01 2.04 -6.85
N CYS A 195 -7.89 2.76 -5.75
CA CYS A 195 -8.05 4.21 -5.68
C CYS A 195 -6.73 4.89 -5.31
N GLU A 196 -6.53 6.07 -5.87
CA GLU A 196 -5.44 6.96 -5.52
C GLU A 196 -5.96 8.06 -4.60
N PHE A 197 -5.22 8.43 -3.57
CA PHE A 197 -5.56 9.59 -2.75
C PHE A 197 -5.28 10.87 -3.53
N MET A 198 -6.21 11.80 -3.49
CA MET A 198 -6.00 13.17 -3.98
C MET A 198 -5.12 13.94 -2.99
N GLU A 199 -4.82 15.20 -3.27
CA GLU A 199 -4.02 16.05 -2.38
C GLU A 199 -4.51 15.98 -0.93
N MET A 200 -3.61 15.59 -0.03
CA MET A 200 -3.86 15.45 1.39
C MET A 200 -3.23 16.60 2.16
N ALA A 201 -3.93 17.10 3.16
CA ALA A 201 -3.32 17.94 4.18
C ALA A 201 -2.32 17.13 5.02
N THR A 202 -1.27 17.76 5.53
CA THR A 202 -0.24 17.11 6.37
C THR A 202 -0.82 16.30 7.54
N ARG A 203 -1.93 16.75 8.12
CA ARG A 203 -2.62 16.02 9.20
C ARG A 203 -3.24 14.69 8.70
N GLN A 204 -3.79 14.67 7.49
CA GLN A 204 -4.32 13.44 6.87
C GLN A 204 -3.19 12.45 6.60
N GLU A 205 -2.06 12.93 6.06
CA GLU A 205 -0.87 12.10 5.82
C GLU A 205 -0.33 11.49 7.11
N ASP A 206 -0.18 12.29 8.18
CA ASP A 206 0.33 11.81 9.47
C ASP A 206 -0.62 10.77 10.11
N LEU A 207 -1.94 11.00 10.02
CA LEU A 207 -2.94 10.04 10.51
C LEU A 207 -2.87 8.72 9.74
N LEU A 208 -2.80 8.79 8.41
CA LEU A 208 -2.68 7.65 7.52
C LEU A 208 -1.38 6.88 7.80
N TYR A 209 -0.27 7.59 7.97
CA TYR A 209 1.03 7.01 8.31
C TYR A 209 0.97 6.28 9.66
N ARG A 210 0.44 6.92 10.71
CA ARG A 210 0.25 6.29 12.03
C ARG A 210 -0.62 5.04 11.96
N TYR A 211 -1.67 5.07 11.15
CA TYR A 211 -2.52 3.90 10.93
C TYR A 211 -1.77 2.76 10.23
N ILE A 212 -1.01 3.04 9.18
CA ILE A 212 -0.19 2.04 8.46
C ILE A 212 0.81 1.42 9.43
N LEU A 213 1.52 2.21 10.24
CA LEU A 213 2.45 1.72 11.25
C LEU A 213 1.77 0.88 12.34
N ARG A 214 0.57 1.27 12.79
CA ARG A 214 -0.20 0.48 13.76
C ARG A 214 -0.57 -0.89 13.19
N ARG A 215 -1.10 -0.91 11.96
CA ARG A 215 -1.46 -2.15 11.27
C ARG A 215 -0.24 -3.03 11.01
N GLN A 216 0.90 -2.41 10.76
CA GLN A 216 2.17 -3.12 10.60
C GLN A 216 2.56 -3.82 11.90
N GLY A 217 2.47 -3.12 13.03
CA GLY A 217 2.70 -3.71 14.35
C GLY A 217 1.75 -4.88 14.64
N ASP A 218 0.48 -4.76 14.26
CA ASP A 218 -0.51 -5.85 14.40
C ASP A 218 -0.14 -7.09 13.58
N GLN A 219 0.29 -6.91 12.32
CA GLN A 219 0.70 -8.02 11.46
C GLN A 219 1.93 -8.75 12.02
N LEU A 220 2.95 -7.99 12.46
CA LEU A 220 4.16 -8.57 13.06
C LEU A 220 3.87 -9.36 14.34
N ARG A 221 2.89 -8.92 15.15
CA ARG A 221 2.46 -9.65 16.35
C ARG A 221 1.76 -10.98 16.06
N ARG A 222 1.13 -11.14 14.89
CA ARG A 222 0.42 -12.39 14.53
C ARG A 222 1.34 -13.49 14.00
N ILE A 223 2.53 -13.11 13.55
CA ILE A 223 3.52 -14.03 12.98
C ILE A 223 4.44 -14.60 14.08
N ARG A 224 4.57 -13.89 15.21
CA ARG A 224 5.26 -14.35 16.42
C ARG A 224 4.37 -15.27 17.23
#